data_AF-A0A0R3MIU0-F1
#
_entry.id   AF-A0A0R3MIU0-F1
#
_cell.length_a   1.000
_cell.length_b   1.000
_cell.length_c   1.000
_cell.angle_alpha   90.00
_cell.angle_beta   90.00
_cell.angle_gamma   90.00
#
_symmetry.space_group_name_H-M   'P 1'
#
loop_
_entity.id
_entity.type
_entity.pdbx_description
1 polymer ?
#
loop_
_entity_poly.entity_id
_entity_poly.type
_entity_poly.pdbx_seq_one_letter_code
_entity_poly.pdbx_strand_id
1 'polypeptide(L)'
;MSFDAAQLDSKDLEISLCRWRWRSSDRMPYLSHTRYELPLLLEGRKKLARMSDAYPPMKFEGEDRFDHWVAKGVLHREEVNEPFDKPVQTSHGQIYLGHRTVYYTPKGEEWRIPASRLIWDASGKSGGWNEHFERLEGMLFGYEDWQNDWWIKRGITGGGFGGLSCCCTMTAAGLTWIEAAGFRALPPIDRPTLTIRMHDWENEADQYAAMFGDPDSVAVGRFNMLGRDFMNFWKSQCGGPWELPAGSIAEFNRFLRGSVEIVARRDGAV
;
A
#
# COMPACT_ATOMS: atom_id res chain seq x y z
N MET A 1 6.33 -13.83 -31.25
CA MET A 1 6.10 -15.26 -30.96
C MET A 1 4.64 -15.42 -30.56
N SER A 2 3.83 -16.15 -31.34
CA SER A 2 2.45 -16.47 -30.95
C SER A 2 2.43 -17.77 -30.17
N PHE A 3 1.77 -17.76 -29.03
CA PHE A 3 1.55 -18.94 -28.20
C PHE A 3 0.29 -19.67 -28.71
N ASP A 4 0.42 -20.95 -28.99
CA ASP A 4 -0.68 -21.82 -29.40
C ASP A 4 -1.06 -22.75 -28.25
N ALA A 5 -2.19 -22.46 -27.61
CA ALA A 5 -2.70 -23.20 -26.46
C ALA A 5 -3.17 -24.62 -26.81
N ALA A 6 -3.40 -24.93 -28.09
CA ALA A 6 -3.83 -26.26 -28.51
C ALA A 6 -2.73 -27.35 -28.39
N GLN A 7 -1.48 -26.94 -28.17
CA GLN A 7 -0.34 -27.85 -27.98
C GLN A 7 -0.20 -28.37 -26.54
N LEU A 8 -1.04 -27.88 -25.64
CA LEU A 8 -1.04 -28.23 -24.24
C LEU A 8 -2.15 -29.25 -23.96
N ASP A 9 -1.95 -30.49 -24.42
CA ASP A 9 -2.81 -31.62 -24.06
C ASP A 9 -2.41 -32.14 -22.67
N SER A 10 -2.95 -31.53 -21.62
CA SER A 10 -2.96 -32.14 -20.29
C SER A 10 -4.07 -31.53 -19.46
N LYS A 11 -4.95 -32.40 -18.97
CA LYS A 11 -6.04 -32.07 -18.03
C LYS A 11 -5.53 -31.62 -16.65
N ASP A 12 -4.22 -31.60 -16.45
CA ASP A 12 -3.52 -31.28 -15.19
C ASP A 12 -2.53 -30.11 -15.34
N LEU A 13 -2.69 -29.26 -16.37
CA LEU A 13 -1.84 -28.09 -16.57
C LEU A 13 -2.19 -26.95 -15.61
N GLU A 14 -1.43 -26.88 -14.52
CA GLU A 14 -1.37 -25.68 -13.69
C GLU A 14 -0.44 -24.65 -14.35
N ILE A 15 -1.02 -23.67 -15.03
CA ILE A 15 -0.26 -22.54 -15.58
C ILE A 15 -0.08 -21.49 -14.48
N SER A 16 1.04 -21.57 -13.74
CA SER A 16 1.39 -20.53 -12.77
C SER A 16 2.02 -19.31 -13.47
N LEU A 17 1.22 -18.26 -13.65
CA LEU A 17 1.69 -16.98 -14.17
C LEU A 17 2.38 -16.18 -13.06
N CYS A 18 3.71 -16.11 -13.09
CA CYS A 18 4.49 -15.36 -12.11
C CYS A 18 5.43 -14.37 -12.80
N ARG A 19 5.22 -13.05 -12.61
CA ARG A 19 6.31 -12.06 -12.69
C ARG A 19 5.94 -10.72 -12.07
N TRP A 20 6.73 -10.27 -11.09
CA TRP A 20 7.46 -8.98 -11.00
C TRP A 20 8.42 -9.04 -9.79
N ARG A 21 9.66 -8.56 -9.96
CA ARG A 21 10.71 -8.55 -8.93
C ARG A 21 10.37 -7.53 -7.83
N TRP A 22 9.71 -7.97 -6.77
CA TRP A 22 10.01 -7.50 -5.42
C TRP A 22 10.84 -8.63 -4.79
N ARG A 23 12.12 -8.36 -4.52
CA ARG A 23 13.05 -9.40 -4.06
C ARG A 23 12.76 -9.73 -2.58
N SER A 24 12.52 -11.03 -2.35
CA SER A 24 12.59 -11.83 -1.11
C SER A 24 11.90 -11.28 0.16
N SER A 25 10.91 -11.94 0.76
CA SER A 25 10.82 -13.38 1.04
C SER A 25 9.41 -14.00 0.92
N ASP A 26 8.35 -13.22 0.77
CA ASP A 26 7.01 -13.76 0.52
C ASP A 26 6.63 -13.64 -0.95
N ARG A 27 6.80 -14.75 -1.70
CA ARG A 27 6.12 -14.91 -2.98
C ARG A 27 4.63 -14.82 -2.68
N MET A 28 3.97 -13.84 -3.28
CA MET A 28 2.52 -13.70 -3.15
C MET A 28 1.85 -15.04 -3.48
N PRO A 29 1.06 -15.60 -2.55
CA PRO A 29 0.53 -16.96 -2.65
C PRO A 29 -0.60 -17.10 -3.67
N TYR A 30 -0.86 -16.05 -4.46
CA TYR A 30 -1.87 -16.03 -5.51
C TYR A 30 -1.46 -15.10 -6.66
N LEU A 31 -2.14 -15.23 -7.79
CA LEU A 31 -1.98 -14.36 -8.95
C LEU A 31 -2.60 -12.98 -8.69
N SER A 32 -1.79 -11.92 -8.69
CA SER A 32 -2.31 -10.54 -8.68
C SER A 32 -2.89 -10.21 -10.04
N HIS A 33 -3.96 -9.40 -10.04
CA HIS A 33 -4.61 -9.01 -11.26
C HIS A 33 -3.80 -8.04 -12.12
N THR A 34 -2.73 -7.42 -11.59
CA THR A 34 -1.97 -6.40 -12.30
C THR A 34 -1.47 -6.93 -13.65
N ARG A 35 -1.88 -6.28 -14.75
CA ARG A 35 -1.62 -6.67 -16.15
C ARG A 35 -2.33 -7.95 -16.62
N TYR A 36 -3.15 -8.55 -15.78
CA TYR A 36 -3.99 -9.71 -16.09
C TYR A 36 -5.48 -9.36 -15.99
N GLU A 37 -5.83 -8.08 -15.99
CA GLU A 37 -7.20 -7.62 -15.75
C GLU A 37 -8.18 -8.16 -16.78
N LEU A 38 -7.84 -8.08 -18.08
CA LEU A 38 -8.71 -8.59 -19.15
C LEU A 38 -8.93 -10.11 -19.07
N PRO A 39 -7.90 -10.97 -19.09
CA PRO A 39 -8.12 -12.42 -19.02
C PRO A 39 -8.87 -12.82 -17.75
N LEU A 40 -8.57 -12.21 -16.59
CA LEU A 40 -9.25 -12.53 -15.35
C LEU A 40 -10.72 -12.05 -15.31
N LEU A 41 -11.04 -10.94 -15.99
CA LEU A 41 -12.44 -10.52 -16.18
C LEU A 41 -13.21 -11.52 -17.04
N LEU A 42 -12.60 -12.01 -18.13
CA LEU A 42 -13.22 -12.97 -19.04
C LEU A 42 -13.38 -14.36 -18.41
N GLU A 43 -12.42 -14.78 -17.59
CA GLU A 43 -12.50 -16.00 -16.77
C GLU A 43 -13.50 -15.85 -15.60
N GLY A 44 -13.89 -14.61 -15.27
CA GLY A 44 -14.81 -14.30 -14.19
C GLY A 44 -14.17 -14.35 -12.79
N ARG A 45 -12.85 -14.52 -12.67
CA ARG A 45 -12.12 -14.43 -11.40
C ARG A 45 -11.97 -13.00 -10.91
N LYS A 46 -11.84 -12.04 -11.83
CA LYS A 46 -11.93 -10.61 -11.53
C LYS A 46 -13.33 -10.12 -11.88
N LYS A 47 -13.88 -9.25 -11.04
CA LYS A 47 -15.24 -8.71 -11.19
C LYS A 47 -15.30 -7.22 -11.50
N LEU A 48 -14.20 -6.51 -11.26
CA LEU A 48 -14.04 -5.10 -11.58
C LEU A 48 -12.57 -4.84 -11.92
N ALA A 49 -12.30 -4.18 -13.04
CA ALA A 49 -11.02 -3.59 -13.36
C ALA A 49 -11.13 -2.07 -13.37
N ARG A 50 -10.13 -1.42 -12.79
CA ARG A 50 -9.99 0.03 -12.69
C ARG A 50 -8.60 0.40 -13.19
N MET A 51 -8.54 1.17 -14.26
CA MET A 51 -7.27 1.68 -14.81
C MET A 51 -7.33 3.19 -14.71
N SER A 52 -6.41 3.76 -13.93
CA SER A 52 -6.35 5.20 -13.66
C SER A 52 -4.96 5.71 -14.05
N ASP A 53 -4.92 6.76 -14.86
CA ASP A 53 -3.67 7.41 -15.26
C ASP A 53 -3.90 8.92 -15.49
N ALA A 54 -2.82 9.69 -15.51
CA ALA A 54 -2.88 11.08 -15.93
C ALA A 54 -3.06 11.16 -17.46
N TYR A 55 -3.87 12.09 -17.94
CA TYR A 55 -4.05 12.33 -19.37
C TYR A 55 -3.59 13.72 -19.76
N PRO A 56 -3.10 13.95 -21.00
CA PRO A 56 -2.88 12.96 -22.07
C PRO A 56 -1.74 11.95 -21.78
N PRO A 57 -1.74 10.76 -22.43
CA PRO A 57 -2.66 10.30 -23.48
C PRO A 57 -4.05 9.90 -22.96
N MET A 58 -5.06 9.94 -23.84
CA MET A 58 -6.44 9.56 -23.52
C MET A 58 -6.69 8.04 -23.57
N LYS A 59 -5.67 7.23 -23.79
CA LYS A 59 -5.75 5.76 -23.82
C LYS A 59 -4.53 5.15 -23.16
N PHE A 60 -4.74 4.03 -22.47
CA PHE A 60 -3.64 3.21 -21.99
C PHE A 60 -3.29 2.11 -23.00
N GLU A 61 -2.09 1.55 -22.87
CA GLU A 61 -1.61 0.46 -23.74
C GLU A 61 -2.51 -0.77 -23.62
N GLY A 62 -3.08 -1.23 -24.75
CA GLY A 62 -3.93 -2.41 -24.81
C GLY A 62 -5.40 -2.19 -24.48
N GLU A 63 -5.86 -0.93 -24.35
CA GLU A 63 -7.28 -0.58 -24.13
C GLU A 63 -8.19 -1.13 -25.25
N ASP A 64 -7.70 -1.19 -26.49
CA ASP A 64 -8.37 -1.75 -27.68
C ASP A 64 -8.81 -3.21 -27.50
N ARG A 65 -8.04 -3.99 -26.72
CA ARG A 65 -8.37 -5.39 -26.44
C ARG A 65 -9.63 -5.51 -25.58
N PHE A 66 -9.88 -4.54 -24.71
CA PHE A 66 -11.12 -4.49 -23.92
C PHE A 66 -12.29 -4.04 -24.79
N ASP A 67 -12.08 -3.04 -25.64
CA ASP A 67 -13.12 -2.50 -26.54
C ASP A 67 -13.77 -3.62 -27.39
N HIS A 68 -12.97 -4.60 -27.83
CA HIS A 68 -13.47 -5.79 -28.52
C HIS A 68 -14.56 -6.54 -27.73
N TRP A 69 -14.35 -6.76 -26.44
CA TRP A 69 -15.28 -7.53 -25.58
C TRP A 69 -16.45 -6.70 -25.09
N VAL A 70 -16.27 -5.37 -25.01
CA VAL A 70 -17.37 -4.43 -24.79
C VAL A 70 -18.32 -4.42 -25.99
N ALA A 71 -17.78 -4.35 -27.22
CA ALA A 71 -18.59 -4.40 -28.45
C ALA A 71 -19.37 -5.72 -28.60
N LYS A 72 -18.83 -6.83 -28.08
CA LYS A 72 -19.52 -8.13 -28.01
C LYS A 72 -20.57 -8.22 -26.89
N GLY A 73 -20.72 -7.19 -26.06
CA GLY A 73 -21.66 -7.18 -24.93
C GLY A 73 -21.26 -8.06 -23.75
N VAL A 74 -20.02 -8.57 -23.73
CA VAL A 74 -19.50 -9.41 -22.62
C VAL A 74 -19.07 -8.55 -21.44
N LEU A 75 -18.44 -7.42 -21.72
CA LEU A 75 -18.00 -6.46 -20.71
C LEU A 75 -18.80 -5.16 -20.80
N HIS A 76 -18.96 -4.49 -19.67
CA HIS A 76 -19.37 -3.10 -19.59
C HIS A 76 -18.14 -2.20 -19.36
N ARG A 77 -18.22 -0.96 -19.85
CA ARG A 77 -17.19 0.06 -19.73
C ARG A 77 -17.80 1.37 -19.27
N GLU A 78 -17.21 1.98 -18.26
CA GLU A 78 -17.48 3.36 -17.84
C GLU A 78 -16.16 4.15 -17.82
N GLU A 79 -16.20 5.41 -18.24
CA GLU A 79 -15.04 6.30 -18.20
C GLU A 79 -15.38 7.56 -17.41
N VAL A 80 -14.45 7.96 -16.54
CA VAL A 80 -14.53 9.18 -15.75
C VAL A 80 -13.26 9.98 -15.99
N ASN A 81 -13.41 11.23 -16.41
CA ASN A 81 -12.32 12.18 -16.57
C ASN A 81 -12.46 13.27 -15.50
N GLU A 82 -11.40 13.46 -14.73
CA GLU A 82 -11.31 14.40 -13.61
C GLU A 82 -10.21 15.42 -13.95
N PRO A 83 -10.58 16.56 -14.56
CA PRO A 83 -9.63 17.61 -14.88
C PRO A 83 -8.97 18.18 -13.63
N PHE A 84 -7.68 18.52 -13.74
CA PHE A 84 -7.03 19.36 -12.74
C PHE A 84 -7.50 20.81 -12.87
N ASP A 85 -7.53 21.54 -11.75
CA ASP A 85 -7.80 22.99 -11.76
C ASP A 85 -6.81 23.75 -12.67
N LYS A 86 -5.56 23.27 -12.72
CA LYS A 86 -4.50 23.75 -13.60
C LYS A 86 -3.69 22.58 -14.14
N PRO A 87 -3.23 22.63 -15.39
CA PRO A 87 -2.33 21.61 -15.93
C PRO A 87 -1.09 21.42 -15.07
N VAL A 88 -0.68 20.18 -14.89
CA VAL A 88 0.52 19.79 -14.15
C VAL A 88 1.62 19.46 -15.15
N GLN A 89 2.76 20.14 -15.03
CA GLN A 89 3.94 19.88 -15.84
C GLN A 89 4.96 19.06 -15.04
N THR A 90 5.39 17.94 -15.61
CA THR A 90 6.47 17.11 -15.03
C THR A 90 7.84 17.73 -15.24
N SER A 91 8.84 17.25 -14.48
CA SER A 91 10.26 17.62 -14.66
C SER A 91 10.80 17.37 -16.07
N HIS A 92 10.18 16.44 -16.82
CA HIS A 92 10.54 16.10 -18.19
C HIS A 92 9.76 16.89 -19.25
N GLY A 93 8.96 17.89 -18.84
CA GLY A 93 8.21 18.75 -19.76
C GLY A 93 6.88 18.19 -20.26
N GLN A 94 6.51 16.96 -19.87
CA GLN A 94 5.17 16.42 -20.16
C GLN A 94 4.11 17.17 -19.36
N ILE A 95 3.02 17.57 -20.02
CA ILE A 95 1.88 18.26 -19.42
C ILE A 95 0.72 17.28 -19.28
N TYR A 96 0.10 17.26 -18.11
CA TYR A 96 -1.12 16.52 -17.81
C TYR A 96 -2.25 17.47 -17.46
N LEU A 97 -3.43 17.18 -17.95
CA LEU A 97 -4.66 17.98 -17.82
C LEU A 97 -5.60 17.45 -16.74
N GLY A 98 -5.45 16.19 -16.32
CA GLY A 98 -6.30 15.58 -15.31
C GLY A 98 -6.00 14.10 -15.12
N HIS A 99 -6.84 13.44 -14.32
CA HIS A 99 -6.87 11.99 -14.20
C HIS A 99 -8.01 11.40 -15.01
N ARG A 100 -7.71 10.30 -15.71
CA ARG A 100 -8.67 9.50 -16.44
C ARG A 100 -8.74 8.15 -15.77
N THR A 101 -9.94 7.74 -15.40
CA THR A 101 -10.20 6.41 -14.88
C THR A 101 -11.19 5.68 -15.77
N VAL A 102 -10.80 4.49 -16.23
CA VAL A 102 -11.64 3.59 -17.00
C VAL A 102 -11.95 2.36 -16.16
N TYR A 103 -13.24 2.05 -16.07
CA TYR A 103 -13.75 0.89 -15.36
C TYR A 103 -14.25 -0.14 -16.36
N TYR A 104 -14.00 -1.41 -16.06
CA TYR A 104 -14.59 -2.53 -16.76
C TYR A 104 -15.17 -3.54 -15.78
N THR A 105 -16.35 -4.05 -16.07
CA THR A 105 -17.01 -5.13 -15.32
C THR A 105 -17.56 -6.17 -16.29
N PRO A 106 -17.82 -7.41 -15.85
CA PRO A 106 -18.73 -8.27 -16.57
C PRO A 106 -20.09 -7.58 -16.77
N LYS A 107 -20.77 -7.87 -17.88
CA LYS A 107 -22.12 -7.37 -18.10
C LYS A 107 -23.07 -7.88 -16.99
N GLY A 108 -23.87 -7.00 -16.39
CA GLY A 108 -24.72 -7.29 -15.24
C GLY A 108 -24.08 -7.01 -13.87
N GLU A 109 -22.76 -6.76 -13.82
CA GLU A 109 -22.01 -6.43 -12.59
C GLU A 109 -21.67 -4.92 -12.51
N GLU A 110 -22.36 -4.07 -13.27
CA GLU A 110 -22.08 -2.63 -13.37
C GLU A 110 -22.19 -1.92 -12.02
N TRP A 111 -22.99 -2.45 -11.10
CA TRP A 111 -23.17 -1.93 -9.74
C TRP A 111 -21.85 -1.79 -8.95
N ARG A 112 -20.80 -2.53 -9.33
CA ARG A 112 -19.47 -2.45 -8.70
C ARG A 112 -18.78 -1.11 -8.94
N ILE A 113 -19.10 -0.42 -10.04
CA ILE A 113 -18.49 0.87 -10.40
C ILE A 113 -18.93 1.98 -9.43
N PRO A 114 -20.24 2.25 -9.23
CA PRO A 114 -20.66 3.24 -8.24
C PRO A 114 -20.26 2.84 -6.80
N ALA A 115 -20.22 1.55 -6.47
CA ALA A 115 -19.71 1.08 -5.18
C ALA A 115 -18.21 1.43 -5.00
N SER A 116 -17.38 1.20 -6.01
CA SER A 116 -15.96 1.56 -5.99
C SER A 116 -15.77 3.06 -5.79
N ARG A 117 -16.52 3.89 -6.55
CA ARG A 117 -16.47 5.35 -6.41
C ARG A 117 -16.87 5.81 -5.01
N LEU A 118 -17.89 5.20 -4.41
CA LEU A 118 -18.31 5.50 -3.05
C LEU A 118 -17.21 5.20 -2.03
N ILE A 119 -16.51 4.08 -2.17
CA ILE A 119 -15.38 3.70 -1.30
C ILE A 119 -14.25 4.74 -1.39
N TRP A 120 -13.89 5.15 -2.61
CA TRP A 120 -12.85 6.16 -2.83
C TRP A 120 -13.23 7.53 -2.26
N ASP A 121 -14.49 7.98 -2.46
CA ASP A 121 -14.99 9.22 -1.87
C ASP A 121 -15.04 9.17 -0.33
N ALA A 122 -15.52 8.05 0.23
CA ALA A 122 -15.55 7.84 1.68
C ALA A 122 -14.14 7.86 2.28
N SER A 123 -13.17 7.23 1.62
CA SER A 123 -11.77 7.24 2.03
C SER A 123 -11.20 8.66 2.15
N GLY A 124 -11.48 9.53 1.16
CA GLY A 124 -11.07 10.94 1.23
C GLY A 124 -11.66 11.68 2.44
N LYS A 125 -12.89 11.37 2.82
CA LYS A 125 -13.61 11.99 3.96
C LYS A 125 -13.22 11.38 5.31
N SER A 126 -12.72 10.15 5.35
CA SER A 126 -12.40 9.40 6.57
C SER A 126 -10.92 9.44 6.97
N GLY A 127 -10.17 10.46 6.53
CA GLY A 127 -8.75 10.60 6.88
C GLY A 127 -7.79 9.81 5.98
N GLY A 128 -8.29 9.29 4.85
CA GLY A 128 -7.53 8.62 3.81
C GLY A 128 -7.69 7.10 3.81
N TRP A 129 -6.97 6.47 2.87
CA TRP A 129 -7.05 5.04 2.60
C TRP A 129 -6.47 4.21 3.74
N ASN A 130 -7.09 3.07 4.06
CA ASN A 130 -6.74 2.19 5.19
C ASN A 130 -7.13 0.73 4.87
N GLU A 131 -6.87 -0.18 5.81
CA GLU A 131 -7.14 -1.62 5.68
C GLU A 131 -8.60 -1.97 5.40
N HIS A 132 -9.55 -1.17 5.87
CA HIS A 132 -10.96 -1.40 5.62
C HIS A 132 -11.31 -1.06 4.17
N PHE A 133 -10.81 0.06 3.66
CA PHE A 133 -11.01 0.44 2.26
C PHE A 133 -10.30 -0.51 1.30
N GLU A 134 -9.11 -1.00 1.65
CA GLU A 134 -8.43 -2.06 0.90
C GLU A 134 -9.26 -3.34 0.81
N ARG A 135 -9.84 -3.79 1.93
CA ARG A 135 -10.71 -4.97 1.92
C ARG A 135 -11.92 -4.76 1.01
N LEU A 136 -12.60 -3.62 1.14
CA LEU A 136 -13.79 -3.31 0.36
C LEU A 136 -13.46 -3.25 -1.14
N GLU A 137 -12.34 -2.65 -1.52
CA GLU A 137 -11.89 -2.63 -2.91
C GLU A 137 -11.53 -4.04 -3.40
N GLY A 138 -10.82 -4.82 -2.59
CA GLY A 138 -10.48 -6.20 -2.91
C GLY A 138 -11.71 -7.08 -3.15
N MET A 139 -12.76 -6.93 -2.32
CA MET A 139 -14.06 -7.60 -2.51
C MET A 139 -14.73 -7.20 -3.84
N LEU A 140 -14.67 -5.92 -4.22
CA LEU A 140 -15.20 -5.47 -5.51
C LEU A 140 -14.42 -6.05 -6.69
N PHE A 141 -13.11 -6.23 -6.55
CA PHE A 141 -12.28 -6.91 -7.55
C PHE A 141 -12.54 -8.42 -7.62
N GLY A 142 -13.07 -9.03 -6.56
CA GLY A 142 -13.36 -10.47 -6.50
C GLY A 142 -12.33 -11.29 -5.73
N TYR A 143 -11.52 -10.65 -4.88
CA TYR A 143 -10.59 -11.35 -3.99
C TYR A 143 -11.32 -12.03 -2.83
N GLU A 144 -10.84 -13.23 -2.49
CA GLU A 144 -11.26 -13.96 -1.29
C GLU A 144 -10.69 -13.33 -0.01
N ASP A 145 -11.31 -13.63 1.13
CA ASP A 145 -10.95 -13.02 2.40
C ASP A 145 -9.49 -13.22 2.79
N TRP A 146 -8.94 -14.42 2.58
CA TRP A 146 -7.54 -14.73 2.89
C TRP A 146 -6.56 -14.00 1.97
N GLN A 147 -6.94 -13.72 0.71
CA GLN A 147 -6.12 -12.95 -0.22
C GLN A 147 -6.07 -11.49 0.23
N ASN A 148 -7.22 -10.95 0.64
CA ASN A 148 -7.30 -9.63 1.24
C ASN A 148 -6.51 -9.55 2.56
N ASP A 149 -6.62 -10.55 3.44
CA ASP A 149 -5.85 -10.62 4.69
C ASP A 149 -4.34 -10.56 4.41
N TRP A 150 -3.88 -11.38 3.46
CA TRP A 150 -2.48 -11.43 3.07
C TRP A 150 -2.00 -10.09 2.49
N TRP A 151 -2.77 -9.49 1.57
CA TRP A 151 -2.43 -8.20 0.95
C TRP A 151 -2.39 -7.08 1.97
N ILE A 152 -3.39 -7.03 2.86
CA ILE A 152 -3.51 -6.01 3.89
C ILE A 152 -2.34 -6.11 4.86
N LYS A 153 -2.03 -7.31 5.35
CA LYS A 153 -0.88 -7.52 6.21
C LYS A 153 0.40 -7.00 5.57
N ARG A 154 0.62 -7.33 4.29
CA ARG A 154 1.78 -6.85 3.54
C ARG A 154 1.81 -5.33 3.38
N GLY A 155 0.66 -4.70 3.12
CA GLY A 155 0.57 -3.25 2.96
C GLY A 155 0.80 -2.48 4.27
N ILE A 156 0.41 -3.06 5.41
CA ILE A 156 0.68 -2.51 6.75
C ILE A 156 2.16 -2.60 7.09
N THR A 157 2.82 -3.73 6.80
CA THR A 157 4.22 -3.95 7.16
C THR A 157 5.21 -3.33 6.18
N GLY A 158 4.88 -3.31 4.88
CA GLY A 158 5.78 -2.95 3.79
C GLY A 158 5.67 -1.51 3.28
N GLY A 159 4.84 -0.68 3.91
CA GLY A 159 4.81 0.76 3.63
C GLY A 159 3.92 1.24 2.47
N GLY A 160 2.77 0.58 2.24
CA GLY A 160 1.77 1.00 1.25
C GLY A 160 0.73 1.96 1.83
N PHE A 161 -0.55 1.57 1.80
CA PHE A 161 -1.62 2.29 2.51
C PHE A 161 -1.41 2.36 4.03
N GLY A 162 -0.59 1.45 4.57
CA GLY A 162 -0.13 1.48 5.96
C GLY A 162 0.62 2.77 6.31
N GLY A 163 1.18 3.47 5.32
CA GLY A 163 2.00 4.66 5.51
C GLY A 163 3.50 4.35 5.51
N LEU A 164 4.34 5.37 5.65
CA LEU A 164 5.78 5.19 5.84
C LEU A 164 6.03 4.45 7.15
N SER A 165 6.74 3.33 7.05
CA SER A 165 7.15 2.56 8.22
C SER A 165 8.47 3.07 8.77
N CYS A 166 8.48 3.33 10.07
CA CYS A 166 9.60 3.92 10.79
C CYS A 166 9.90 3.11 12.06
N CYS A 167 11.13 3.21 12.54
CA CYS A 167 11.59 2.55 13.75
C CYS A 167 12.27 3.56 14.69
N CYS A 168 12.12 3.32 15.98
CA CYS A 168 12.91 3.97 17.03
C CYS A 168 13.27 2.96 18.12
N THR A 169 14.33 3.25 18.88
CA THR A 169 14.64 2.46 20.08
C THR A 169 13.86 2.97 21.28
N MET A 170 13.75 2.12 22.31
CA MET A 170 13.15 2.50 23.58
C MET A 170 13.92 1.90 24.75
N THR A 171 13.90 2.62 25.87
CA THR A 171 14.38 2.15 27.17
C THR A 171 13.37 1.21 27.83
N ALA A 172 13.75 0.54 28.92
CA ALA A 172 12.83 -0.29 29.69
C ALA A 172 11.61 0.48 30.18
N ALA A 173 11.82 1.68 30.73
CA ALA A 173 10.72 2.57 31.15
C ALA A 173 9.82 2.96 29.97
N GLY A 174 10.40 3.24 28.80
CA GLY A 174 9.65 3.52 27.59
C GLY A 174 8.80 2.33 27.14
N LEU A 175 9.35 1.12 27.16
CA LEU A 175 8.62 -0.11 26.82
C LEU A 175 7.43 -0.34 27.77
N THR A 176 7.64 -0.28 29.09
CA THR A 176 6.55 -0.40 30.07
C THR A 176 5.46 0.65 29.84
N TRP A 177 5.86 1.88 29.50
CA TRP A 177 4.92 2.96 29.21
C TRP A 177 4.07 2.66 27.98
N ILE A 178 4.68 2.21 26.87
CA ILE A 178 3.96 1.86 25.63
C ILE A 178 2.98 0.71 25.90
N GLU A 179 3.40 -0.30 26.65
CA GLU A 179 2.55 -1.45 27.04
C GLU A 179 1.33 -0.95 27.84
N ALA A 180 1.53 -0.06 28.82
CA ALA A 180 0.44 0.57 29.58
C ALA A 180 -0.46 1.47 28.72
N ALA A 181 0.09 2.12 27.68
CA ALA A 181 -0.64 2.92 26.71
C ALA A 181 -1.33 2.08 25.61
N GLY A 182 -1.29 0.75 25.70
CA GLY A 182 -1.90 -0.16 24.73
C GLY A 182 -1.28 -0.07 23.33
N PHE A 183 0.01 0.28 23.26
CA PHE A 183 0.77 0.40 22.01
C PHE A 183 0.26 1.48 21.05
N ARG A 184 -0.42 2.52 21.53
CA ARG A 184 -1.01 3.57 20.67
C ARG A 184 -0.16 4.83 20.51
N ALA A 185 0.98 4.89 21.19
CA ALA A 185 1.81 6.09 21.24
C ALA A 185 3.27 5.73 21.49
N LEU A 186 4.18 6.58 21.01
CA LEU A 186 5.57 6.60 21.45
C LEU A 186 5.67 7.20 22.86
N PRO A 187 6.59 6.70 23.70
CA PRO A 187 6.68 7.09 25.09
C PRO A 187 7.35 8.46 25.22
N PRO A 188 7.06 9.21 26.30
CA PRO A 188 7.92 10.32 26.68
C PRO A 188 9.34 9.80 26.96
N ILE A 189 10.34 10.64 26.70
CA ILE A 189 11.75 10.30 26.90
C ILE A 189 12.41 11.34 27.80
N ASP A 190 13.40 10.91 28.58
CA ASP A 190 14.21 11.80 29.43
C ASP A 190 15.39 12.43 28.68
N ARG A 191 15.60 12.01 27.43
CA ARG A 191 16.65 12.50 26.52
C ARG A 191 16.13 13.66 25.68
N PRO A 192 17.00 14.53 25.13
CA PRO A 192 16.55 15.69 24.36
C PRO A 192 15.82 15.29 23.06
N THR A 193 16.22 14.19 22.43
CA THR A 193 15.66 13.73 21.15
C THR A 193 15.50 12.21 21.10
N LEU A 194 14.53 11.76 20.29
CA LEU A 194 14.31 10.38 19.89
C LEU A 194 14.72 10.22 18.42
N THR A 195 15.72 9.37 18.15
CA THR A 195 16.13 9.09 16.77
C THR A 195 15.09 8.19 16.07
N ILE A 196 14.54 8.68 14.97
CA ILE A 196 13.64 7.96 14.07
C ILE A 196 14.40 7.55 12.82
N ARG A 197 14.26 6.29 12.40
CA ARG A 197 14.82 5.74 11.17
C ARG A 197 13.70 5.20 10.29
N MET A 198 13.85 5.30 8.97
CA MET A 198 12.94 4.60 8.08
C MET A 198 13.20 3.11 8.17
N HIS A 199 12.14 2.31 8.23
CA HIS A 199 12.26 0.88 8.32
C HIS A 199 12.85 0.31 7.02
N ASP A 200 13.96 -0.43 7.15
CA ASP A 200 14.59 -1.13 6.04
C ASP A 200 14.17 -2.59 6.08
N TRP A 201 13.19 -2.94 5.24
CA TRP A 201 12.64 -4.28 5.12
C TRP A 201 13.62 -5.26 4.44
N GLU A 202 14.64 -4.78 3.74
CA GLU A 202 15.66 -5.63 3.11
C GLU A 202 16.73 -6.07 4.11
N ASN A 203 17.01 -5.23 5.12
CA ASN A 203 18.09 -5.43 6.09
C ASN A 203 17.60 -5.28 7.54
N GLU A 204 16.41 -5.79 7.86
CA GLU A 204 15.76 -5.59 9.17
C GLU A 204 16.67 -6.00 10.34
N ALA A 205 17.26 -7.20 10.27
CA ALA A 205 18.10 -7.74 11.34
C ALA A 205 19.34 -6.85 11.58
N ASP A 206 20.01 -6.43 10.51
CA ASP A 206 21.18 -5.56 10.59
C ASP A 206 20.80 -4.16 11.07
N GLN A 207 19.65 -3.63 10.60
CA GLN A 207 19.10 -2.37 11.07
C GLN A 207 18.83 -2.41 12.58
N TYR A 208 18.16 -3.46 13.08
CA TYR A 208 17.83 -3.59 14.49
C TYR A 208 19.07 -3.78 15.35
N ALA A 209 20.04 -4.59 14.88
CA ALA A 209 21.34 -4.74 15.54
C ALA A 209 22.08 -3.40 15.65
N ALA A 210 22.10 -2.59 14.57
CA ALA A 210 22.69 -1.26 14.58
C ALA A 210 21.94 -0.29 15.52
N MET A 211 20.62 -0.41 15.63
CA MET A 211 19.81 0.39 16.54
C MET A 211 20.10 0.07 18.02
N PHE A 212 20.46 -1.18 18.35
CA PHE A 212 20.93 -1.55 19.69
C PHE A 212 22.36 -1.10 20.02
N GLY A 213 22.95 -0.15 19.28
CA GLY A 213 24.24 0.45 19.66
C GLY A 213 24.21 1.20 21.00
N ASP A 214 23.02 1.61 21.45
CA ASP A 214 22.83 2.27 22.74
C ASP A 214 22.60 1.25 23.87
N PRO A 215 23.39 1.29 24.96
CA PRO A 215 23.26 0.34 26.06
C PRO A 215 21.92 0.42 26.81
N ASP A 216 21.23 1.56 26.81
CA ASP A 216 19.94 1.70 27.51
C ASP A 216 18.75 1.23 26.66
N SER A 217 18.96 0.98 25.37
CA SER A 217 17.92 0.51 24.47
C SER A 217 17.65 -0.98 24.68
N VAL A 218 16.42 -1.31 25.07
CA VAL A 218 15.99 -2.70 25.34
C VAL A 218 15.06 -3.25 24.27
N ALA A 219 14.45 -2.39 23.47
CA ALA A 219 13.57 -2.80 22.38
C ALA A 219 13.61 -1.82 21.20
N VAL A 220 13.18 -2.32 20.03
CA VAL A 220 12.90 -1.53 18.83
C VAL A 220 11.40 -1.53 18.59
N GLY A 221 10.82 -0.33 18.49
CA GLY A 221 9.43 -0.12 18.14
C GLY A 221 9.31 0.28 16.68
N ARG A 222 8.45 -0.40 15.93
CA ARG A 222 8.04 -0.03 14.58
C ARG A 222 6.69 0.64 14.61
N PHE A 223 6.51 1.69 13.83
CA PHE A 223 5.25 2.40 13.73
C PHE A 223 5.09 2.96 12.31
N ASN A 224 3.87 3.33 11.95
CA ASN A 224 3.57 3.87 10.64
C ASN A 224 3.00 5.28 10.73
N MET A 225 3.21 6.09 9.70
CA MET A 225 2.63 7.42 9.54
C MET A 225 2.38 7.71 8.06
N LEU A 226 1.36 8.50 7.72
CA LEU A 226 1.17 8.91 6.32
C LEU A 226 2.40 9.66 5.80
N GLY A 227 2.82 9.36 4.56
CA GLY A 227 3.97 10.03 3.95
C GLY A 227 3.80 11.56 3.89
N ARG A 228 2.60 12.05 3.61
CA ARG A 228 2.31 13.49 3.63
C ARG A 228 2.52 14.10 5.04
N ASP A 229 2.08 13.41 6.10
CA ASP A 229 2.13 13.92 7.46
C ASP A 229 3.59 13.85 7.96
N PHE A 230 4.31 12.79 7.60
CA PHE A 230 5.76 12.66 7.79
C PHE A 230 6.53 13.81 7.15
N MET A 231 6.28 14.07 5.86
CA MET A 231 6.95 15.13 5.11
C MET A 231 6.59 16.51 5.63
N ASN A 232 5.33 16.74 6.04
CA ASN A 232 4.90 18.00 6.64
C ASN A 232 5.57 18.23 8.00
N PHE A 233 5.60 17.22 8.87
CA PHE A 233 6.23 17.30 10.18
C PHE A 233 7.72 17.65 10.04
N TRP A 234 8.40 17.04 9.08
CA TRP A 234 9.82 17.28 8.81
C TRP A 234 10.13 18.35 7.76
N LYS A 235 9.14 19.17 7.37
CA LYS A 235 9.31 20.26 6.40
C LYS A 235 10.08 19.82 5.14
N SER A 236 9.77 18.61 4.67
CA SER A 236 10.39 17.96 3.50
C SER A 236 11.89 17.66 3.62
N GLN A 237 12.42 17.50 4.84
CA GLN A 237 13.78 16.97 5.04
C GLN A 237 13.85 15.50 4.60
N CYS A 238 14.68 15.23 3.59
CA CYS A 238 14.93 13.89 3.06
C CYS A 238 16.17 13.24 3.69
N GLY A 239 16.20 11.90 3.70
CA GLY A 239 17.41 11.12 3.99
C GLY A 239 17.80 11.08 5.46
N GLY A 240 16.91 10.60 6.34
CA GLY A 240 17.15 10.44 7.78
C GLY A 240 18.46 9.72 8.16
N PRO A 241 18.77 9.59 9.46
CA PRO A 241 17.84 9.61 10.59
C PRO A 241 17.28 10.99 10.92
N TRP A 242 16.09 11.01 11.53
CA TRP A 242 15.44 12.22 12.01
C TRP A 242 15.45 12.27 13.53
N GLU A 243 15.76 13.43 14.09
CA GLU A 243 15.81 13.64 15.54
C GLU A 243 14.50 14.28 16.02
N LEU A 244 13.65 13.50 16.69
CA LEU A 244 12.37 13.95 17.23
C LEU A 244 12.55 14.58 18.62
N PRO A 245 12.32 15.90 18.80
CA PRO A 245 12.45 16.53 20.10
C PRO A 245 11.47 15.93 21.12
N ALA A 246 11.91 15.71 22.36
CA ALA A 246 11.08 15.12 23.42
C ALA A 246 9.76 15.88 23.63
N GLY A 247 9.80 17.21 23.59
CA GLY A 247 8.61 18.07 23.71
C GLY A 247 7.61 17.95 22.56
N SER A 248 8.01 17.39 21.42
CA SER A 248 7.17 17.22 20.22
C SER A 248 6.60 15.81 20.09
N ILE A 249 6.96 14.85 20.96
CA ILE A 249 6.48 13.46 20.88
C ILE A 249 4.96 13.37 21.00
N ALA A 250 4.35 14.14 21.90
CA ALA A 250 2.90 14.14 22.08
C ALA A 250 2.15 14.63 20.82
N GLU A 251 2.71 15.62 20.12
CA GLU A 251 2.18 16.08 18.84
C GLU A 251 2.41 15.04 17.75
N PHE A 252 3.61 14.48 17.66
CA PHE A 252 3.97 13.43 16.71
C PHE A 252 3.05 12.20 16.80
N ASN A 253 2.69 11.81 18.03
CA ASN A 253 1.78 10.69 18.30
C ASN A 253 0.40 10.86 17.65
N ARG A 254 -0.05 12.09 17.37
CA ARG A 254 -1.33 12.36 16.71
C ARG A 254 -1.37 11.91 15.24
N PHE A 255 -0.20 11.70 14.64
CA PHE A 255 -0.05 11.31 13.24
C PHE A 255 0.24 9.82 13.05
N LEU A 256 0.45 9.07 14.14
CA LEU A 256 0.66 7.63 14.07
C LEU A 256 -0.56 6.92 13.50
N ARG A 257 -0.29 5.90 12.71
CA ARG A 257 -1.28 4.96 12.19
C ARG A 257 -1.12 3.60 12.83
N GLY A 258 -2.22 3.07 13.36
CA GLY A 258 -2.26 1.75 13.97
C GLY A 258 -1.62 1.73 15.36
N SER A 259 -0.95 0.63 15.66
CA SER A 259 -0.22 0.44 16.92
C SER A 259 1.28 0.44 16.67
N VAL A 260 2.06 0.79 17.70
CA VAL A 260 3.50 0.60 17.74
C VAL A 260 3.78 -0.88 17.98
N GLU A 261 4.46 -1.53 17.04
CA GLU A 261 4.81 -2.94 17.12
C GLU A 261 6.22 -3.12 17.68
N ILE A 262 6.38 -4.00 18.66
CA ILE A 262 7.71 -4.35 19.17
C ILE A 262 8.32 -5.41 18.27
N VAL A 263 9.28 -5.01 17.44
CA VAL A 263 9.87 -5.85 16.38
C VAL A 263 11.18 -6.51 16.80
N ALA A 264 11.85 -5.99 17.83
CA ALA A 264 13.03 -6.61 18.42
C ALA A 264 13.13 -6.27 19.91
N ARG A 265 13.66 -7.21 20.70
CA ARG A 265 14.01 -7.02 22.12
C ARG A 265 15.47 -7.47 22.31
N ARG A 266 16.20 -6.79 23.18
CA ARG A 266 17.53 -7.25 23.61
C ARG A 266 17.33 -8.40 24.60
N ASP A 267 17.95 -9.55 24.33
CA ASP A 267 17.85 -10.72 25.21
C ASP A 267 18.26 -10.38 26.65
N GLY A 268 17.38 -10.69 27.62
CA GLY A 268 17.65 -10.53 29.05
C GLY A 268 16.97 -9.36 29.77
N ALA A 269 16.15 -8.55 29.09
CA ALA A 269 15.31 -7.54 29.76
C ALA A 269 13.98 -8.16 30.23
N VAL A 270 13.95 -8.54 31.51
CA VAL A 270 12.71 -8.83 32.28
C VAL A 270 12.09 -7.53 32.73
#